data_AF-A0A7J2K7J7-F1
#
_entry.id   AF-A0A7J2K7J7-F1
#
_cell.length_a   1.000
_cell.length_b   1.000
_cell.length_c   1.000
_cell.angle_alpha   90.00
_cell.angle_beta   90.00
_cell.angle_gamma   90.00
#
_symmetry.space_group_name_H-M   'P 1'
#
loop_
_entity.id
_entity.type
_entity.pdbx_description
1 polymer ?
#
loop_
_entity_poly.entity_id
_entity_poly.type
_entity_poly.pdbx_seq_one_letter_code
_entity_poly.pdbx_strand_id
1 'polypeptide(L)'
;MNLVLCHCVLNVNARAPGIALWNGVIDPVYDILKADKIPFVQLPCPEASYLGLRRWWFVKEQYDNALYRDYCREMLIGFSEILLENNIREFNVIGLGISPSCGYRETQSDETWGGRPREIDVTKNVKQGSGVWIEILKEVFKSYGFTFDIYDLPPPLIYPGRRHIGTSKYPRTYEESLNELCEKLGYSYQKPLIEKYPPKEVDADLRSKKILLTSLELALKFDKTLDRYVGDGFGLILIPRSNVMTHERRTLLDAYVRQVENHIKAGHQIFLYESGEGSRLFQEFLKLLEERKLLKVIPRI
;
A
#
# COMPACT_ATOMS: atom_id res chain seq x y z
N MET A 1 15.16 -9.39 26.01
CA MET A 1 15.19 -8.19 25.12
C MET A 1 14.08 -8.35 24.11
N ASN A 2 13.15 -7.38 24.01
CA ASN A 2 12.06 -7.41 23.03
C ASN A 2 12.48 -6.72 21.73
N LEU A 3 11.93 -7.15 20.60
CA LEU A 3 12.12 -6.50 19.32
C LEU A 3 10.82 -5.93 18.76
N VAL A 4 10.91 -4.77 18.13
CA VAL A 4 9.84 -4.21 17.29
C VAL A 4 10.35 -4.22 15.86
N LEU A 5 9.71 -4.98 14.98
CA LEU A 5 10.16 -5.18 13.60
C LEU A 5 9.36 -4.29 12.66
N CYS A 6 10.04 -3.51 11.81
CA CYS A 6 9.39 -2.92 10.65
C CYS A 6 8.88 -4.03 9.71
N HIS A 7 7.72 -3.79 9.12
CA HIS A 7 6.93 -4.81 8.45
C HIS A 7 7.71 -5.69 7.45
N CYS A 8 8.49 -5.06 6.57
CA CYS A 8 9.16 -5.76 5.47
C CYS A 8 10.28 -6.72 5.93
N VAL A 9 10.69 -6.69 7.21
CA VAL A 9 11.62 -7.69 7.75
C VAL A 9 11.04 -9.10 7.65
N LEU A 10 9.73 -9.23 7.90
CA LEU A 10 9.01 -10.51 7.79
C LEU A 10 8.06 -10.53 6.59
N ASN A 11 8.00 -9.49 5.76
CA ASN A 11 7.15 -9.48 4.57
C ASN A 11 7.70 -8.56 3.47
N VAL A 12 8.70 -9.03 2.74
CA VAL A 12 9.33 -8.27 1.64
C VAL A 12 8.37 -8.02 0.48
N ASN A 13 7.23 -8.72 0.41
CA ASN A 13 6.20 -8.45 -0.58
C ASN A 13 5.57 -7.05 -0.40
N ALA A 14 5.71 -6.40 0.76
CA ALA A 14 5.28 -5.01 0.99
C ALA A 14 6.23 -3.94 0.41
N ARG A 15 7.43 -4.34 -0.03
CA ARG A 15 8.37 -3.44 -0.70
C ARG A 15 7.84 -3.03 -2.08
N ALA A 16 8.34 -1.89 -2.56
CA ALA A 16 8.07 -1.46 -3.93
C ALA A 16 8.48 -2.56 -4.94
N PRO A 17 7.79 -2.67 -6.08
CA PRO A 17 8.19 -3.56 -7.17
C PRO A 17 9.64 -3.34 -7.60
N GLY A 18 10.36 -4.42 -7.93
CA GLY A 18 11.72 -4.35 -8.50
C GLY A 18 12.86 -4.28 -7.46
N ILE A 19 12.56 -4.05 -6.18
CA ILE A 19 13.60 -3.81 -5.15
C ILE A 19 13.64 -4.85 -4.02
N ALA A 20 12.89 -5.94 -4.13
CA ALA A 20 12.92 -7.03 -3.17
C ALA A 20 13.85 -8.14 -3.69
N LEU A 21 14.84 -8.51 -2.89
CA LEU A 21 15.83 -9.55 -3.22
C LEU A 21 15.62 -10.85 -2.43
N TRP A 22 14.65 -10.86 -1.51
CA TRP A 22 14.27 -12.02 -0.73
C TRP A 22 12.88 -12.49 -1.11
N ASN A 23 12.56 -13.73 -0.72
CA ASN A 23 11.28 -14.36 -0.98
C ASN A 23 10.49 -14.49 0.32
N GLY A 24 9.44 -13.69 0.49
CA GLY A 24 8.59 -13.74 1.69
C GLY A 24 9.18 -12.98 2.88
N VAL A 25 10.11 -13.60 3.61
CA VAL A 25 10.80 -13.01 4.78
C VAL A 25 12.24 -12.66 4.45
N ILE A 26 12.95 -11.97 5.35
CA ILE A 26 14.42 -11.90 5.31
C ILE A 26 14.95 -13.10 6.09
N ASP A 27 15.29 -14.19 5.39
CA ASP A 27 15.58 -15.51 5.98
C ASP A 27 16.58 -15.46 7.16
N PRO A 28 17.74 -14.77 7.06
CA PRO A 28 18.69 -14.73 8.17
C PRO A 28 18.09 -14.12 9.45
N VAL A 29 17.18 -13.15 9.32
CA VAL A 29 16.54 -12.53 10.47
C VAL A 29 15.50 -13.48 11.07
N TYR A 30 14.69 -14.14 10.23
CA TYR A 30 13.71 -15.11 10.67
C TYR A 30 14.38 -16.28 11.42
N ASP A 31 15.48 -16.80 10.88
CA ASP A 31 16.22 -17.91 11.50
C ASP A 31 16.79 -17.55 12.88
N ILE A 32 17.31 -16.32 13.06
CA ILE A 32 17.78 -15.83 14.37
C ILE A 32 16.61 -15.71 15.35
N LEU A 33 15.49 -15.10 14.94
CA LEU A 33 14.31 -14.96 15.80
C LEU A 33 13.82 -16.33 16.29
N LYS A 34 13.83 -17.32 15.40
CA LYS A 34 13.41 -18.70 15.69
C LYS A 34 14.39 -19.44 16.60
N ALA A 35 15.68 -19.46 16.24
CA ALA A 35 16.70 -20.23 16.95
C ALA A 35 16.82 -19.79 18.42
N ASP A 36 16.82 -18.48 18.63
CA ASP A 36 17.00 -17.87 19.95
C ASP A 36 15.66 -17.61 20.67
N LYS A 37 14.52 -17.92 20.02
CA LYS A 37 13.16 -17.63 20.51
C LYS A 37 13.01 -16.19 20.99
N ILE A 38 13.56 -15.24 20.23
CA ILE A 38 13.57 -13.83 20.61
C ILE A 38 12.13 -13.29 20.55
N PRO A 39 11.59 -12.71 21.62
CA PRO A 39 10.26 -12.12 21.59
C PRO A 39 10.26 -10.88 20.70
N PHE A 40 9.27 -10.78 19.83
CA PHE A 40 9.12 -9.65 18.93
C PHE A 40 7.64 -9.27 18.72
N VAL A 41 7.43 -8.06 18.22
CA VAL A 41 6.16 -7.57 17.67
C VAL A 41 6.43 -6.99 16.28
N GLN A 42 5.48 -7.09 15.35
CA GLN A 42 5.61 -6.55 14.00
C GLN A 42 4.77 -5.28 13.87
N LEU A 43 5.34 -4.21 13.30
CA LEU A 43 4.60 -3.01 12.91
C LEU A 43 3.88 -3.24 11.56
N PRO A 44 2.75 -2.55 11.29
CA PRO A 44 2.23 -2.45 9.93
C PRO A 44 3.20 -1.64 9.06
N CYS A 45 3.16 -1.86 7.74
CA CYS A 45 3.90 -1.08 6.77
C CYS A 45 3.13 0.21 6.47
N PRO A 46 3.68 1.39 6.80
CA PRO A 46 3.00 2.66 6.54
C PRO A 46 2.84 2.88 5.03
N GLU A 47 3.85 2.55 4.22
CA GLU A 47 3.82 2.72 2.76
C GLU A 47 2.75 1.81 2.11
N ALA A 48 2.68 0.54 2.51
CA ALA A 48 1.74 -0.42 1.93
C ALA A 48 0.28 -0.16 2.34
N SER A 49 0.05 0.38 3.53
CA SER A 49 -1.30 0.70 4.02
C SER A 49 -1.78 2.09 3.57
N TYR A 50 -0.87 3.04 3.39
CA TYR A 50 -1.17 4.40 2.92
C TYR A 50 -1.25 4.52 1.39
N LEU A 51 -0.19 4.14 0.66
CA LEU A 51 -0.13 4.24 -0.81
C LEU A 51 -0.62 2.98 -1.52
N GLY A 52 -0.49 1.82 -0.87
CA GLY A 52 -0.72 0.52 -1.50
C GLY A 52 0.53 -0.06 -2.16
N LEU A 53 0.33 -1.20 -2.83
CA LEU A 53 1.41 -2.06 -3.35
C LEU A 53 1.81 -1.76 -4.80
N ARG A 54 0.94 -1.06 -5.54
CA ARG A 54 1.16 -0.62 -6.92
C ARG A 54 1.80 0.77 -6.95
N ARG A 55 2.91 0.91 -6.24
CA ARG A 55 3.67 2.17 -6.08
C ARG A 55 5.05 2.02 -6.68
N TRP A 56 5.72 3.14 -6.90
CA TRP A 56 7.12 3.18 -7.29
C TRP A 56 8.03 3.34 -6.06
N TRP A 57 9.34 3.26 -6.27
CA TRP A 57 10.32 3.61 -5.25
C TRP A 57 10.27 5.14 -5.00
N PHE A 58 9.60 5.51 -3.92
CA PHE A 58 9.52 6.89 -3.46
C PHE A 58 10.75 7.22 -2.60
N VAL A 59 11.13 8.49 -2.57
CA VAL A 59 12.12 9.03 -1.62
C VAL A 59 11.43 9.71 -0.42
N LYS A 60 12.23 10.11 0.56
CA LYS A 60 11.76 10.76 1.78
C LYS A 60 10.83 11.93 1.49
N GLU A 61 11.16 12.79 0.54
CA GLU A 61 10.41 14.01 0.22
C GLU A 61 8.99 13.72 -0.29
N GLN A 62 8.79 12.60 -0.97
CA GLN A 62 7.46 12.19 -1.44
C GLN A 62 6.59 11.66 -0.29
N TYR A 63 7.21 11.08 0.74
CA TYR A 63 6.52 10.65 1.97
C TYR A 63 6.42 11.77 3.00
N ASP A 64 7.28 12.78 3.00
CA ASP A 64 7.30 13.87 3.97
C ASP A 64 6.22 14.92 3.67
N ASN A 65 4.97 14.47 3.62
CA ASN A 65 3.78 15.30 3.50
C ASN A 65 2.92 15.18 4.76
N ALA A 66 2.11 16.21 5.03
CA ALA A 66 1.33 16.32 6.25
C ALA A 66 0.47 15.07 6.54
N LEU A 67 -0.26 14.59 5.53
CA LEU A 67 -1.17 13.44 5.66
C LEU A 67 -0.41 12.15 6.00
N TYR A 68 0.75 11.90 5.39
CA TYR A 68 1.53 10.71 5.70
C TYR A 68 2.16 10.79 7.10
N ARG A 69 2.62 11.97 7.53
CA ARG A 69 3.15 12.17 8.89
C ARG A 69 2.08 11.93 9.94
N ASP A 70 0.87 12.45 9.72
CA ASP A 70 -0.27 12.27 10.61
C ASP A 70 -0.68 10.80 10.67
N TYR A 71 -0.78 10.15 9.52
CA TYR A 71 -1.06 8.71 9.43
C TYR A 71 -0.01 7.86 10.18
N CYS A 72 1.28 8.14 10.01
CA CYS A 72 2.35 7.46 10.75
C CYS A 72 2.23 7.66 12.26
N ARG A 73 1.90 8.89 12.71
CA ARG A 73 1.74 9.21 14.13
C ARG A 73 0.57 8.45 14.74
N GLU A 74 -0.59 8.44 14.09
CA GLU A 74 -1.78 7.73 14.57
C GLU A 74 -1.53 6.22 14.73
N MET A 75 -0.89 5.59 13.73
CA MET A 75 -0.53 4.17 13.82
C MET A 75 0.41 3.90 15.01
N LEU A 76 1.43 4.74 15.21
CA LEU A 76 2.40 4.57 16.29
C LEU A 76 1.79 4.83 17.67
N ILE A 77 0.81 5.73 17.79
CA ILE A 77 0.06 5.91 19.05
C ILE A 77 -0.70 4.63 19.40
N GLY A 78 -1.52 4.11 18.48
CA GLY A 78 -2.27 2.88 18.71
C GLY A 78 -1.36 1.68 19.00
N PHE A 79 -0.21 1.61 18.34
CA PHE A 79 0.78 0.55 18.60
C PHE A 79 1.46 0.70 19.96
N SER A 80 1.76 1.93 20.38
CA SER A 80 2.35 2.22 21.69
C SER A 80 1.42 1.79 22.83
N GLU A 81 0.12 1.99 22.67
CA GLU A 81 -0.84 1.50 23.66
C GLU A 81 -0.83 -0.03 23.79
N ILE A 82 -0.63 -0.76 22.69
CA ILE A 82 -0.51 -2.22 22.71
C ILE A 82 0.79 -2.65 23.41
N LEU A 83 1.90 -1.95 23.15
CA LEU A 83 3.17 -2.21 23.85
C LEU A 83 3.00 -2.04 25.37
N LEU A 84 2.31 -0.96 25.79
CA LEU A 84 2.02 -0.70 27.19
C LEU A 84 1.13 -1.77 27.82
N GLU A 85 0.07 -2.21 27.14
CA GLU A 85 -0.80 -3.30 27.62
C GLU A 85 -0.04 -4.60 27.83
N ASN A 86 0.92 -4.91 26.96
CA ASN A 86 1.73 -6.12 27.04
C ASN A 86 2.99 -5.96 27.92
N ASN A 87 3.11 -4.87 28.68
CA ASN A 87 4.27 -4.55 29.53
C ASN A 87 5.61 -4.51 28.77
N ILE A 88 5.60 -4.16 27.48
CA ILE A 88 6.79 -4.01 26.65
C ILE A 88 7.25 -2.55 26.73
N ARG A 89 8.10 -2.25 27.72
CA ARG A 89 8.66 -0.90 27.94
C ARG A 89 10.07 -0.72 27.39
N GLU A 90 10.79 -1.83 27.19
CA GLU A 90 12.15 -1.85 26.69
C GLU A 90 12.24 -2.78 25.48
N PHE A 91 12.65 -2.23 24.34
CA PHE A 91 12.74 -2.94 23.07
C PHE A 91 13.72 -2.27 22.12
N ASN A 92 14.22 -3.04 21.15
CA ASN A 92 14.97 -2.51 20.02
C ASN A 92 14.11 -2.53 18.76
N VAL A 93 14.22 -1.48 17.94
CA VAL A 93 13.51 -1.40 16.65
C VAL A 93 14.41 -1.88 15.52
N ILE A 94 13.94 -2.83 14.72
CA ILE A 94 14.62 -3.29 13.51
C ILE A 94 13.96 -2.64 12.29
N GLY A 95 14.62 -1.60 11.78
CA GLY A 95 14.24 -0.90 10.55
C GLY A 95 14.82 -1.52 9.28
N LEU A 96 14.57 -0.86 8.14
CA LEU A 96 15.15 -1.22 6.85
C LEU A 96 16.04 -0.05 6.42
N GLY A 97 17.36 -0.25 6.43
CA GLY A 97 18.32 0.76 5.98
C GLY A 97 17.95 1.31 4.61
N ILE A 98 18.31 2.58 4.36
CA ILE A 98 18.01 3.37 3.15
C ILE A 98 16.52 3.58 2.83
N SER A 99 15.59 2.96 3.54
CA SER A 99 14.15 3.19 3.32
C SER A 99 13.80 4.65 3.64
N PRO A 100 12.96 5.30 2.82
CA PRO A 100 12.46 6.65 3.07
C PRO A 100 11.54 6.74 4.31
N SER A 101 10.95 5.62 4.74
CA SER A 101 10.10 5.55 5.94
C SER A 101 10.75 4.83 7.12
N CYS A 102 11.53 3.77 6.87
CA CYS A 102 12.04 2.88 7.92
C CYS A 102 13.59 2.91 8.06
N GLY A 103 14.27 3.78 7.31
CA GLY A 103 15.71 3.99 7.43
C GLY A 103 16.05 4.84 8.66
N TYR A 104 17.06 4.42 9.43
CA TYR A 104 17.50 5.13 10.64
C TYR A 104 18.83 5.87 10.44
N ARG A 105 19.88 5.16 10.01
CA ARG A 105 21.22 5.74 9.80
C ARG A 105 21.30 6.54 8.51
N GLU A 106 20.65 6.02 7.48
CA GLU A 106 20.62 6.58 6.12
C GLU A 106 19.23 6.33 5.53
N THR A 107 18.83 7.22 4.62
CA THR A 107 17.53 7.22 3.97
C THR A 107 17.66 7.74 2.54
N GLN A 108 16.90 7.19 1.60
CA GLN A 108 16.83 7.71 0.24
C GLN A 108 16.10 9.05 0.23
N SER A 109 16.81 10.09 -0.20
CA SER A 109 16.36 11.49 -0.18
C SER A 109 16.91 12.19 -1.43
N ASP A 110 16.02 12.89 -2.13
CA ASP A 110 16.33 13.68 -3.32
C ASP A 110 15.17 14.66 -3.57
N GLU A 111 15.42 15.95 -3.32
CA GLU A 111 14.44 17.03 -3.48
C GLU A 111 13.95 17.19 -4.93
N THR A 112 14.67 16.65 -5.91
CA THR A 112 14.32 16.74 -7.33
C THR A 112 13.46 15.54 -7.80
N TRP A 113 13.29 14.52 -6.95
CA TRP A 113 12.64 13.27 -7.31
C TRP A 113 11.10 13.38 -7.24
N GLY A 114 10.47 13.49 -8.41
CA GLY A 114 9.02 13.71 -8.56
C GLY A 114 8.20 12.52 -9.10
N GLY A 115 8.73 11.29 -9.07
CA GLY A 115 7.97 10.08 -9.38
C GLY A 115 7.86 9.69 -10.86
N ARG A 116 8.88 9.91 -11.68
CA ARG A 116 8.98 9.27 -13.01
C ARG A 116 10.21 8.40 -13.11
N PRO A 117 10.12 7.12 -12.72
CA PRO A 117 11.27 6.26 -12.89
C PRO A 117 11.43 5.92 -14.37
N ARG A 118 10.33 5.57 -15.09
CA ARG A 118 10.32 5.46 -16.55
C ARG A 118 9.44 6.46 -17.28
N GLU A 119 9.84 6.81 -18.50
CA GLU A 119 8.87 7.15 -19.54
C GLU A 119 8.06 5.93 -19.99
N ILE A 120 6.84 5.84 -19.46
CA ILE A 120 5.86 4.85 -19.91
C ILE A 120 5.14 5.38 -21.15
N ASP A 121 4.98 4.51 -22.15
CA ASP A 121 3.99 4.71 -23.22
C ASP A 121 2.58 4.64 -22.61
N VAL A 122 2.04 5.80 -22.28
CA VAL A 122 0.75 5.94 -21.61
C VAL A 122 -0.39 5.45 -22.51
N THR A 123 -0.23 5.46 -23.84
CA THR A 123 -1.28 5.04 -24.79
C THR A 123 -1.65 3.57 -24.63
N LYS A 124 -0.68 2.71 -24.30
CA LYS A 124 -0.88 1.28 -24.05
C LYS A 124 -1.47 0.96 -22.68
N ASN A 125 -1.50 1.93 -21.77
CA ASN A 125 -1.87 1.74 -20.36
C ASN A 125 -3.17 2.44 -19.96
N VAL A 126 -3.87 3.08 -20.91
CA VAL A 126 -5.19 3.67 -20.67
C VAL A 126 -6.27 2.61 -20.88
N LYS A 127 -7.17 2.48 -19.90
CA LYS A 127 -8.34 1.58 -19.93
C LYS A 127 -9.61 2.39 -19.67
N GLN A 128 -10.75 1.90 -20.17
CA GLN A 128 -12.05 2.49 -19.85
C GLN A 128 -12.33 2.33 -18.34
N GLY A 129 -12.62 3.43 -17.65
CA GLY A 129 -12.88 3.46 -16.20
C GLY A 129 -12.84 4.88 -15.64
N SER A 130 -13.14 5.05 -14.35
CA SER A 130 -13.00 6.33 -13.64
C SER A 130 -11.78 6.29 -12.72
N GLY A 131 -11.18 7.44 -12.42
CA GLY A 131 -10.20 7.53 -11.34
C GLY A 131 -10.88 7.31 -9.98
N VAL A 132 -10.15 6.77 -8.99
CA VAL A 132 -10.71 6.40 -7.67
C VAL A 132 -11.45 7.57 -7.01
N TRP A 133 -10.92 8.80 -7.09
CA TRP A 133 -11.62 9.98 -6.54
C TRP A 133 -12.98 10.20 -7.18
N ILE A 134 -13.10 10.02 -8.50
CA ILE A 134 -14.37 10.16 -9.22
C ILE A 134 -15.33 9.02 -8.88
N GLU A 135 -14.83 7.80 -8.67
CA GLU A 135 -15.64 6.67 -8.20
C GLU A 135 -16.25 6.96 -6.82
N ILE A 136 -15.41 7.39 -5.86
CA ILE A 136 -15.86 7.76 -4.51
C ILE A 136 -16.77 8.99 -4.53
N LEU A 137 -16.45 10.00 -5.35
CA LEU A 137 -17.32 11.18 -5.51
C LEU A 137 -18.70 10.76 -6.00
N LYS A 138 -18.79 9.87 -7.00
CA LYS A 138 -20.07 9.37 -7.50
C LYS A 138 -20.86 8.65 -6.41
N GLU A 139 -20.20 7.81 -5.62
CA GLU A 139 -20.81 7.09 -4.51
C GLU A 139 -21.37 8.06 -3.46
N VAL A 140 -20.53 8.97 -2.96
CA VAL A 140 -20.88 9.91 -1.90
C VAL A 140 -21.93 10.91 -2.38
N PHE A 141 -21.77 11.52 -3.55
CA PHE A 141 -22.72 12.56 -3.98
C PHE A 141 -24.12 11.98 -4.24
N LYS A 142 -24.21 10.75 -4.75
CA LYS A 142 -25.49 10.05 -4.88
C LYS A 142 -26.11 9.70 -3.54
N SER A 143 -25.32 9.32 -2.53
CA SER A 143 -25.87 8.99 -1.20
C SER A 143 -26.49 10.21 -0.50
N TYR A 144 -26.07 11.42 -0.88
CA TYR A 144 -26.68 12.68 -0.43
C TYR A 144 -27.81 13.19 -1.33
N GLY A 145 -28.19 12.45 -2.38
CA GLY A 145 -29.28 12.82 -3.28
C GLY A 145 -28.94 13.89 -4.31
N PHE A 146 -27.65 14.20 -4.53
CA PHE A 146 -27.26 15.14 -5.57
C PHE A 146 -27.50 14.55 -6.97
N THR A 147 -28.01 15.40 -7.88
CA THR A 147 -28.02 15.14 -9.32
C THR A 147 -26.87 15.94 -9.94
N PHE A 148 -25.95 15.27 -10.62
CA PHE A 148 -24.73 15.88 -11.14
C PHE A 148 -24.24 15.14 -12.39
N ASP A 149 -23.61 15.88 -13.29
CA ASP A 149 -22.87 15.35 -14.42
C ASP A 149 -21.37 15.52 -14.17
N ILE A 150 -20.56 14.58 -14.68
CA ILE A 150 -19.11 14.63 -14.58
C ILE A 150 -18.55 14.78 -15.99
N TYR A 151 -17.67 15.76 -16.14
CA TYR A 151 -16.92 16.00 -17.35
C TYR A 151 -15.44 16.12 -17.00
N ASP A 152 -14.60 15.32 -17.66
CA ASP A 152 -13.15 15.37 -17.58
C ASP A 152 -12.57 15.90 -18.89
N LEU A 153 -11.54 16.74 -18.79
CA LEU A 153 -10.95 17.39 -19.96
C LEU A 153 -10.26 16.36 -20.88
N PRO A 154 -10.45 16.44 -22.21
CA PRO A 154 -9.77 15.54 -23.13
C PRO A 154 -8.22 15.67 -23.06
N PRO A 155 -7.46 14.57 -23.19
CA PRO A 155 -6.00 14.59 -23.09
C PRO A 155 -5.30 15.58 -24.03
N PRO A 156 -5.70 15.80 -25.30
CA PRO A 156 -5.07 16.80 -26.14
C PRO A 156 -5.17 18.21 -25.56
N LEU A 157 -6.24 18.53 -24.84
CA LEU A 157 -6.43 19.82 -24.16
C LEU A 157 -5.53 19.98 -22.94
N ILE A 158 -5.34 18.91 -22.16
CA ILE A 158 -4.46 18.89 -20.99
C ILE A 158 -2.97 18.91 -21.39
N TYR A 159 -2.64 18.24 -22.51
CA TYR A 159 -1.26 18.06 -22.99
C TYR A 159 -1.11 18.51 -24.45
N PRO A 160 -1.19 19.82 -24.75
CA PRO A 160 -1.06 20.31 -26.12
C PRO A 160 0.31 19.97 -26.71
N GLY A 161 0.34 19.16 -27.76
CA GLY A 161 1.55 18.82 -28.49
C GLY A 161 2.53 17.90 -27.74
N ARG A 162 2.12 17.15 -26.72
CA ARG A 162 2.89 16.01 -26.14
C ARG A 162 1.92 14.99 -25.51
N ARG A 163 2.31 13.71 -25.40
CA ARG A 163 1.43 12.65 -24.84
C ARG A 163 0.05 12.62 -25.53
N HIS A 164 0.02 12.60 -26.86
CA HIS A 164 -1.21 12.36 -27.62
C HIS A 164 -1.69 10.92 -27.40
N ILE A 165 -2.44 10.71 -26.33
CA ILE A 165 -3.14 9.47 -26.06
C ILE A 165 -4.52 9.59 -26.69
N GLY A 166 -4.55 9.46 -28.01
CA GLY A 166 -5.81 9.29 -28.75
C GLY A 166 -6.39 7.92 -28.41
N THR A 167 -7.05 7.80 -27.26
CA THR A 167 -7.93 6.66 -27.01
C THR A 167 -9.25 6.89 -27.72
N SER A 168 -10.00 5.82 -28.02
CA SER A 168 -11.27 5.91 -28.76
C SER A 168 -12.38 6.69 -28.06
N LYS A 169 -12.16 7.17 -26.83
CA LYS A 169 -13.17 7.82 -25.97
C LYS A 169 -13.06 9.34 -25.89
N TYR A 170 -11.99 9.94 -26.40
CA TYR A 170 -11.79 11.40 -26.36
C TYR A 170 -11.52 11.94 -27.77
N PRO A 171 -11.79 13.25 -28.00
CA PRO A 171 -11.31 13.95 -29.18
C PRO A 171 -9.81 13.75 -29.40
N ARG A 172 -9.39 13.70 -30.67
CA ARG A 172 -8.00 13.35 -31.02
C ARG A 172 -7.11 14.59 -31.11
N THR A 173 -7.71 15.71 -31.51
CA THR A 173 -7.02 16.99 -31.61
C THR A 173 -7.43 17.90 -30.47
N TYR A 174 -6.58 18.87 -30.13
CA TYR A 174 -6.98 19.85 -29.12
C TYR A 174 -8.04 20.81 -29.64
N GLU A 175 -8.16 21.04 -30.95
CA GLU A 175 -9.22 21.91 -31.47
C GLU A 175 -10.57 21.24 -31.29
N GLU A 176 -10.68 19.94 -31.60
CA GLU A 176 -11.85 19.14 -31.28
C GLU A 176 -12.09 19.08 -29.75
N SER A 177 -11.03 18.89 -28.95
CA SER A 177 -11.13 18.84 -27.49
C SER A 177 -11.62 20.14 -26.88
N LEU A 178 -11.23 21.26 -27.48
CA LEU A 178 -11.57 22.58 -27.00
C LEU A 178 -12.92 23.02 -27.52
N ASN A 179 -13.32 22.62 -28.73
CA ASN A 179 -14.71 22.71 -29.17
C ASN A 179 -15.62 21.88 -28.26
N GLU A 180 -15.24 20.66 -27.86
CA GLU A 180 -16.01 19.85 -26.90
C GLU A 180 -16.12 20.56 -25.54
N LEU A 181 -15.02 21.09 -24.99
CA LEU A 181 -15.06 21.88 -23.76
C LEU A 181 -15.96 23.12 -23.92
N CYS A 182 -15.79 23.83 -25.03
CA CYS A 182 -16.55 25.02 -25.37
C CYS A 182 -18.04 24.69 -25.53
N GLU A 183 -18.44 23.57 -26.12
CA GLU A 183 -19.83 23.11 -26.14
C GLU A 183 -20.33 22.78 -24.73
N LYS A 184 -19.52 22.06 -23.93
CA LYS A 184 -19.86 21.74 -22.54
C LYS A 184 -20.01 22.97 -21.65
N LEU A 185 -19.31 24.06 -21.97
CA LEU A 185 -19.30 25.31 -21.20
C LEU A 185 -20.08 26.47 -21.85
N GLY A 186 -20.51 26.34 -23.12
CA GLY A 186 -21.20 27.39 -23.90
C GLY A 186 -20.31 28.48 -24.55
N TYR A 187 -19.12 28.17 -25.06
CA TYR A 187 -18.15 29.11 -25.68
C TYR A 187 -17.73 28.71 -27.12
N SER A 188 -16.88 29.50 -27.80
CA SER A 188 -16.29 29.21 -29.14
C SER A 188 -14.78 29.50 -29.19
N TYR A 189 -13.96 28.70 -29.89
CA TYR A 189 -12.50 28.68 -29.73
C TYR A 189 -11.66 28.77 -31.05
N GLN A 190 -10.38 29.23 -31.00
CA GLN A 190 -9.37 29.24 -32.11
C GLN A 190 -7.90 28.89 -31.66
N LYS A 191 -7.15 28.03 -32.41
CA LYS A 191 -5.93 27.25 -31.98
C LYS A 191 -4.50 27.70 -32.47
N PRO A 192 -3.39 27.23 -31.80
CA PRO A 192 -1.92 27.56 -31.89
C PRO A 192 -0.99 26.33 -32.25
N LEU A 193 0.34 26.23 -31.92
CA LEU A 193 1.17 24.95 -31.77
C LEU A 193 2.70 25.05 -31.38
N ILE A 194 3.30 24.00 -30.73
CA ILE A 194 4.59 23.24 -31.00
C ILE A 194 5.14 22.35 -29.80
N GLU A 195 5.86 21.23 -30.14
CA GLU A 195 6.25 19.95 -29.45
C GLU A 195 7.67 19.80 -28.74
N LYS A 196 7.97 18.63 -28.06
CA LYS A 196 9.32 18.08 -27.62
C LYS A 196 9.42 16.51 -27.72
N TYR A 197 10.63 15.94 -27.52
CA TYR A 197 11.04 14.49 -27.47
C TYR A 197 11.77 14.00 -26.14
N PRO A 198 12.06 12.67 -25.95
CA PRO A 198 12.04 11.95 -24.64
C PRO A 198 13.21 10.89 -24.38
N PRO A 199 13.38 10.17 -23.23
CA PRO A 199 14.20 8.92 -23.18
C PRO A 199 13.73 7.68 -22.33
N LYS A 200 14.26 6.47 -22.66
CA LYS A 200 13.91 5.07 -22.22
C LYS A 200 14.64 4.52 -20.95
N GLU A 201 14.04 3.50 -20.27
CA GLU A 201 14.65 2.62 -19.21
C GLU A 201 14.73 1.10 -19.58
N VAL A 202 15.12 0.22 -18.62
CA VAL A 202 15.12 -1.26 -18.54
C VAL A 202 14.87 -1.77 -17.08
N ASP A 203 14.19 -2.91 -16.78
CA ASP A 203 14.28 -3.66 -15.46
C ASP A 203 13.56 -5.05 -15.33
N ALA A 204 13.75 -5.81 -14.21
CA ALA A 204 12.97 -7.03 -13.78
C ALA A 204 12.76 -7.20 -12.22
N ASP A 205 11.60 -7.75 -11.76
CA ASP A 205 11.07 -7.85 -10.35
C ASP A 205 11.01 -9.30 -9.77
N LEU A 206 11.39 -9.54 -8.50
CA LEU A 206 11.55 -10.88 -7.86
C LEU A 206 10.58 -11.26 -6.70
N ARG A 207 9.55 -10.46 -6.37
CA ARG A 207 8.61 -10.76 -5.25
C ARG A 207 7.74 -12.00 -5.50
N SER A 208 7.51 -12.84 -4.48
CA SER A 208 6.66 -14.05 -4.58
C SER A 208 5.16 -13.80 -4.54
N LYS A 209 4.73 -12.69 -3.94
CA LYS A 209 3.32 -12.28 -3.83
C LYS A 209 2.47 -13.25 -3.01
N LYS A 210 3.08 -14.03 -2.11
CA LYS A 210 2.40 -14.94 -1.17
C LYS A 210 2.52 -14.43 0.26
N ILE A 211 1.42 -14.43 1.00
CA ILE A 211 1.34 -13.88 2.36
C ILE A 211 0.58 -14.83 3.28
N LEU A 212 1.14 -15.05 4.46
CA LEU A 212 0.51 -15.73 5.57
C LEU A 212 0.08 -14.67 6.60
N LEU A 213 -1.21 -14.60 6.85
CA LEU A 213 -1.85 -13.72 7.81
C LEU A 213 -2.19 -14.53 9.07
N THR A 214 -1.72 -14.10 10.23
CA THR A 214 -1.98 -14.80 11.49
C THR A 214 -1.84 -13.87 12.71
N SER A 215 -2.15 -14.38 13.90
CA SER A 215 -1.90 -13.67 15.15
C SER A 215 -0.42 -13.78 15.55
N LEU A 216 0.09 -12.74 16.21
CA LEU A 216 1.47 -12.73 16.71
C LEU A 216 1.75 -13.93 17.64
N GLU A 217 0.77 -14.33 18.44
CA GLU A 217 0.89 -15.42 19.40
C GLU A 217 1.15 -16.77 18.74
N LEU A 218 0.57 -17.00 17.55
CA LEU A 218 0.85 -18.20 16.76
C LEU A 218 2.22 -18.14 16.12
N ALA A 219 2.60 -16.97 15.58
CA ALA A 219 3.91 -16.79 14.99
C ALA A 219 5.06 -17.02 15.99
N LEU A 220 4.90 -16.56 17.24
CA LEU A 220 5.91 -16.74 18.31
C LEU A 220 6.11 -18.20 18.74
N LYS A 221 5.22 -19.13 18.35
CA LYS A 221 5.42 -20.57 18.61
C LYS A 221 6.45 -21.20 17.68
N PHE A 222 6.70 -20.58 16.52
CA PHE A 222 7.54 -21.15 15.46
C PHE A 222 7.19 -22.62 15.17
N ASP A 223 5.90 -22.90 14.99
CA ASP A 223 5.45 -24.26 14.73
C ASP A 223 5.81 -24.73 13.31
N LYS A 224 5.68 -26.04 13.06
CA LYS A 224 6.00 -26.65 11.77
C LYS A 224 5.16 -26.11 10.62
N THR A 225 3.94 -25.63 10.89
CA THR A 225 3.07 -25.07 9.87
C THR A 225 3.60 -23.73 9.41
N LEU A 226 3.91 -22.83 10.35
CA LEU A 226 4.52 -21.53 10.07
C LEU A 226 5.82 -21.69 9.27
N ASP A 227 6.71 -22.56 9.73
CA ASP A 227 8.00 -22.80 9.09
C ASP A 227 7.86 -23.31 7.64
N ARG A 228 6.88 -24.18 7.38
CA ARG A 228 6.59 -24.67 6.02
C ARG A 228 6.20 -23.51 5.10
N TYR A 229 5.28 -22.66 5.52
CA TYR A 229 4.81 -21.54 4.69
C TYR A 229 5.91 -20.50 4.46
N VAL A 230 6.71 -20.19 5.49
CA VAL A 230 7.88 -19.30 5.32
C VAL A 230 8.85 -19.91 4.30
N GLY A 231 9.15 -21.20 4.40
CA GLY A 231 9.99 -21.92 3.42
C GLY A 231 9.44 -21.92 1.99
N ASP A 232 8.12 -21.87 1.82
CA ASP A 232 7.44 -21.75 0.52
C ASP A 232 7.39 -20.31 -0.03
N GLY A 233 8.07 -19.37 0.65
CA GLY A 233 8.24 -17.97 0.23
C GLY A 233 7.13 -17.03 0.69
N PHE A 234 6.40 -17.37 1.76
CA PHE A 234 5.36 -16.51 2.30
C PHE A 234 5.95 -15.41 3.17
N GLY A 235 5.51 -14.17 2.93
CA GLY A 235 5.69 -13.10 3.91
C GLY A 235 4.62 -13.15 4.99
N LEU A 236 4.86 -12.55 6.14
CA LEU A 236 3.99 -12.60 7.31
C LEU A 236 3.32 -11.25 7.57
N ILE A 237 1.99 -11.28 7.77
CA ILE A 237 1.25 -10.18 8.41
C ILE A 237 0.80 -10.69 9.77
N LEU A 238 1.34 -10.09 10.83
CA LEU A 238 1.11 -10.51 12.21
C LEU A 238 0.30 -9.47 12.96
N ILE A 239 -0.88 -9.86 13.43
CA ILE A 239 -1.72 -8.98 14.25
C ILE A 239 -1.26 -9.10 15.72
N PRO A 240 -0.88 -8.00 16.39
CA PRO A 240 -0.37 -8.07 17.76
C PRO A 240 -1.49 -8.43 18.75
N ARG A 241 -1.10 -8.99 19.91
CA ARG A 241 -2.04 -9.32 20.98
C ARG A 241 -2.54 -8.04 21.66
N SER A 242 -3.85 -7.84 21.68
CA SER A 242 -4.49 -6.80 22.49
C SER A 242 -5.92 -7.18 22.82
N ASN A 243 -6.33 -6.99 24.07
CA ASN A 243 -7.66 -7.33 24.57
C ASN A 243 -8.51 -6.10 24.94
N VAL A 244 -7.91 -4.91 24.85
CA VAL A 244 -8.58 -3.62 25.05
C VAL A 244 -8.71 -2.90 23.71
N MET A 245 -9.92 -2.39 23.42
CA MET A 245 -10.21 -1.62 22.20
C MET A 245 -10.40 -0.14 22.54
N THR A 246 -9.43 0.67 22.12
CA THR A 246 -9.46 2.15 22.16
C THR A 246 -9.69 2.70 20.75
N HIS A 247 -9.90 4.00 20.64
CA HIS A 247 -10.01 4.66 19.33
C HIS A 247 -8.69 4.54 18.54
N GLU A 248 -7.56 4.70 19.22
CA GLU A 248 -6.21 4.68 18.66
C GLU A 248 -5.86 3.28 18.13
N ARG A 249 -6.19 2.23 18.89
CA ARG A 249 -6.02 0.83 18.44
C ARG A 249 -6.97 0.48 17.30
N ARG A 250 -8.15 1.10 17.25
CA ARG A 250 -9.04 0.96 16.12
C ARG A 250 -8.45 1.57 14.86
N THR A 251 -7.82 2.74 14.94
CA THR A 251 -7.10 3.36 13.81
C THR A 251 -5.93 2.49 13.35
N LEU A 252 -5.15 1.93 14.27
CA LEU A 252 -4.11 0.94 13.95
C LEU A 252 -4.70 -0.31 13.25
N LEU A 253 -5.84 -0.80 13.72
CA LEU A 253 -6.53 -1.94 13.12
C LEU A 253 -6.95 -1.67 11.68
N ASP A 254 -7.47 -0.47 11.41
CA ASP A 254 -7.82 -0.05 10.05
C ASP A 254 -6.58 0.01 9.13
N ALA A 255 -5.39 0.34 9.67
CA ALA A 255 -4.14 0.27 8.91
C ALA A 255 -3.76 -1.17 8.50
N TYR A 256 -3.90 -2.14 9.42
CA TYR A 256 -3.70 -3.56 9.08
C TYR A 256 -4.69 -4.05 8.03
N VAL A 257 -5.97 -3.67 8.16
CA VAL A 257 -7.03 -4.03 7.20
C VAL A 257 -6.73 -3.44 5.81
N ARG A 258 -6.37 -2.16 5.74
CA ARG A 258 -5.96 -1.49 4.49
C ARG A 258 -4.76 -2.17 3.86
N GLN A 259 -3.78 -2.58 4.66
CA GLN A 259 -2.61 -3.30 4.15
C GLN A 259 -2.99 -4.63 3.48
N VAL A 260 -3.86 -5.43 4.11
CA VAL A 260 -4.39 -6.68 3.54
C VAL A 260 -5.17 -6.40 2.26
N GLU A 261 -6.08 -5.42 2.29
CA GLU A 261 -6.86 -5.00 1.13
C GLU A 261 -5.96 -4.59 -0.05
N ASN A 262 -4.90 -3.83 0.22
CA ASN A 262 -3.95 -3.36 -0.80
C ASN A 262 -3.10 -4.49 -1.39
N HIS A 263 -2.75 -5.51 -0.60
CA HIS A 263 -2.12 -6.73 -1.11
C HIS A 263 -3.04 -7.52 -2.04
N ILE A 264 -4.32 -7.69 -1.66
CA ILE A 264 -5.34 -8.34 -2.52
C ILE A 264 -5.51 -7.56 -3.83
N LYS A 265 -5.64 -6.22 -3.75
CA LYS A 265 -5.74 -5.35 -4.94
C LYS A 265 -4.50 -5.44 -5.83
N ALA A 266 -3.32 -5.69 -5.28
CA ALA A 266 -2.11 -5.94 -6.05
C ALA A 266 -1.99 -7.36 -6.63
N GLY A 267 -2.95 -8.24 -6.37
CA GLY A 267 -2.98 -9.62 -6.86
C GLY A 267 -2.12 -10.57 -6.04
N HIS A 268 -1.79 -10.23 -4.80
CA HIS A 268 -1.08 -11.14 -3.90
C HIS A 268 -2.05 -12.18 -3.33
N GLN A 269 -1.56 -13.41 -3.15
CA GLN A 269 -2.30 -14.48 -2.51
C GLN A 269 -2.10 -14.38 -0.99
N ILE A 270 -3.20 -14.29 -0.24
CA ILE A 270 -3.18 -14.21 1.22
C ILE A 270 -3.91 -15.42 1.79
N PHE A 271 -3.27 -16.09 2.75
CA PHE A 271 -3.83 -17.23 3.47
C PHE A 271 -3.93 -16.87 4.95
N LEU A 272 -5.04 -17.25 5.59
CA LEU A 272 -5.31 -16.99 6.99
C LEU A 272 -5.01 -18.25 7.82
N TYR A 273 -3.98 -18.19 8.66
CA TYR A 273 -3.63 -19.25 9.59
C TYR A 273 -4.17 -18.94 10.98
N GLU A 274 -5.09 -19.78 11.46
CA GLU A 274 -5.81 -19.58 12.72
C GLU A 274 -5.74 -20.81 13.62
N SER A 275 -5.65 -20.57 14.93
CA SER A 275 -5.74 -21.62 15.96
C SER A 275 -6.26 -20.99 17.25
N GLY A 276 -7.44 -21.47 17.70
CA GLY A 276 -8.15 -20.93 18.86
C GLY A 276 -8.81 -19.57 18.59
N GLU A 277 -9.31 -18.93 19.65
CA GLU A 277 -10.12 -17.71 19.55
C GLU A 277 -9.32 -16.41 19.32
N GLY A 278 -7.98 -16.44 19.39
CA GLY A 278 -7.13 -15.25 19.24
C GLY A 278 -7.37 -14.16 20.29
N SER A 279 -6.70 -13.01 20.14
CA SER A 279 -6.96 -11.82 20.98
C SER A 279 -8.18 -11.05 20.51
N ARG A 280 -8.75 -10.17 21.35
CA ARG A 280 -9.89 -9.33 20.96
C ARG A 280 -9.58 -8.49 19.71
N LEU A 281 -8.38 -7.92 19.61
CA LEU A 281 -7.94 -7.17 18.44
C LEU A 281 -7.93 -8.04 17.17
N PHE A 282 -7.51 -9.31 17.29
CA PHE A 282 -7.53 -10.25 16.18
C PHE A 282 -8.97 -10.60 15.76
N GLN A 283 -9.87 -10.79 16.70
CA GLN A 283 -11.29 -11.03 16.40
C GLN A 283 -11.94 -9.83 15.68
N GLU A 284 -11.71 -8.61 16.18
CA GLU A 284 -12.20 -7.39 15.53
C GLU A 284 -11.55 -7.18 14.15
N PHE A 285 -10.27 -7.53 14.00
CA PHE A 285 -9.59 -7.52 12.70
C PHE A 285 -10.31 -8.41 11.68
N LEU A 286 -10.63 -9.65 12.05
CA LEU A 286 -11.34 -10.61 11.19
C LEU A 286 -12.74 -10.11 10.83
N LYS A 287 -13.46 -9.56 11.81
CA LYS A 287 -14.77 -8.94 11.59
C LYS A 287 -14.69 -7.83 10.55
N LEU A 288 -13.66 -6.98 10.59
CA LEU A 288 -13.47 -5.93 9.59
C LEU A 288 -13.10 -6.44 8.20
N LEU A 289 -12.32 -7.50 8.13
CA LEU A 289 -12.08 -8.18 6.86
C LEU A 289 -13.39 -8.76 6.30
N GLU A 290 -14.28 -9.28 7.15
CA GLU A 290 -15.60 -9.79 6.74
C GLU A 290 -16.52 -8.66 6.25
N GLU A 291 -16.63 -7.57 7.01
CA GLU A 291 -17.43 -6.39 6.64
C GLU A 291 -16.99 -5.81 5.28
N ARG A 292 -15.69 -5.81 5.01
CA ARG A 292 -15.11 -5.40 3.71
C ARG A 292 -15.16 -6.49 2.64
N LYS A 293 -15.77 -7.65 2.93
CA LYS A 293 -15.90 -8.82 2.03
C LYS A 293 -14.55 -9.40 1.59
N LEU A 294 -13.48 -9.15 2.34
CA LEU A 294 -12.12 -9.61 2.05
C LEU A 294 -11.92 -11.07 2.45
N LEU A 295 -12.54 -11.54 3.54
CA LEU A 295 -12.42 -12.95 3.96
C LEU A 295 -12.87 -13.96 2.90
N LYS A 296 -13.76 -13.57 1.98
CA LYS A 296 -14.22 -14.44 0.88
C LYS A 296 -13.10 -14.88 -0.08
N VAL A 297 -12.02 -14.10 -0.14
CA VAL A 297 -10.88 -14.36 -1.03
C VAL A 297 -9.61 -14.74 -0.25
N ILE A 298 -9.70 -14.89 1.07
CA ILE A 298 -8.60 -15.28 1.94
C ILE A 298 -8.89 -16.71 2.45
N PRO A 299 -8.37 -17.76 1.80
CA PRO A 299 -8.53 -19.13 2.29
C PRO A 299 -7.97 -19.29 3.71
N ARG A 300 -8.71 -20.02 4.54
CA ARG A 300 -8.28 -20.45 5.88
C ARG A 300 -7.50 -21.76 5.80
N ILE A 301 -6.48 -21.89 6.63
CA ILE A 301 -5.57 -23.05 6.70
C ILE A 301 -5.25 -23.42 8.15
#